data_AF-A0A4S2JQM0-F1
#
_entry.id   AF-A0A4S2JQM0-F1
#
_cell.length_a   1.000
_cell.length_b   1.000
_cell.length_c   1.000
_cell.angle_alpha   90.00
_cell.angle_beta   90.00
_cell.angle_gamma   90.00
#
_symmetry.space_group_name_H-M   'P 1'
#
loop_
_entity.id
_entity.type
_entity.pdbx_description
1 polymer ?
#
loop_
_entity_poly.entity_id
_entity_poly.type
_entity_poly.pdbx_seq_one_letter_code
_entity_poly.pdbx_strand_id
1 'polypeptide(L)'
;RTTDHKINSGAKEILEYSYLHTADHKINSEAKGILEYQEKMEQKKIGAKRPYPSDQSIDLALATFFFSCNIPFNAAESKLFKNSVNLLNPNYKVPTRKKLSNQLLDAVHEEITTKPWKDQNTEG
;
A
#
# COMPACT_ATOMS: atom_id res chain seq x y z
N ARG A 1 -9.02 -7.57 -38.04
CA ARG A 1 -8.23 -7.56 -36.78
C ARG A 1 -9.26 -7.74 -35.65
N THR A 2 -9.64 -8.97 -35.28
CA THR A 2 -9.01 -9.86 -34.25
C THR A 2 -8.96 -9.18 -32.88
N THR A 3 -9.54 -9.68 -31.77
CA THR A 3 -9.93 -11.05 -31.36
C THR A 3 -10.72 -10.99 -30.04
N ASP A 4 -11.72 -11.87 -29.92
CA ASP A 4 -12.14 -12.65 -28.74
C ASP A 4 -12.47 -11.97 -27.40
N HIS A 5 -13.79 -11.91 -27.11
CA HIS A 5 -14.37 -11.74 -25.76
C HIS A 5 -15.48 -12.77 -25.44
N LYS A 6 -15.49 -13.94 -26.11
CA LYS A 6 -16.60 -14.92 -26.01
C LYS A 6 -16.29 -16.24 -25.29
N ILE A 7 -15.31 -16.28 -24.38
CA ILE A 7 -15.00 -17.52 -23.63
C ILE A 7 -15.64 -17.57 -22.23
N ASN A 8 -16.28 -16.51 -21.73
CA ASN A 8 -16.71 -16.46 -20.32
C ASN A 8 -18.22 -16.46 -20.02
N SER A 9 -19.11 -16.67 -21.00
CA SER A 9 -20.56 -16.83 -20.69
C SER A 9 -20.97 -18.29 -20.47
N GLY A 10 -20.41 -19.23 -21.24
CA GLY A 10 -20.78 -20.65 -21.15
C GLY A 10 -20.38 -21.31 -19.82
N ALA A 11 -19.25 -20.92 -19.22
CA ALA A 11 -18.81 -21.48 -17.95
C ALA A 11 -19.72 -21.08 -16.77
N LYS A 12 -20.27 -19.85 -16.80
CA LYS A 12 -21.22 -19.37 -15.78
C LYS A 12 -22.56 -20.08 -15.89
N GLU A 13 -23.09 -20.24 -17.09
CA GLU A 13 -24.35 -20.96 -17.33
C GLU A 13 -24.26 -22.44 -16.91
N ILE A 14 -23.14 -23.11 -17.20
CA ILE A 14 -22.93 -24.51 -16.81
C ILE A 14 -22.90 -24.68 -15.28
N LEU A 15 -22.25 -23.76 -14.57
CA LEU A 15 -22.18 -23.80 -13.11
C LEU A 15 -23.54 -23.51 -12.45
N GLU A 16 -24.30 -22.56 -12.98
CA GLU A 16 -25.63 -22.21 -12.49
C GLU A 16 -26.65 -23.35 -12.73
N TYR A 17 -26.60 -23.99 -13.90
CA TYR A 17 -27.45 -25.15 -14.21
C TYR A 17 -27.17 -26.35 -13.30
N SER A 18 -25.90 -26.58 -12.96
CA SER A 18 -25.49 -27.65 -12.03
C SER A 18 -26.01 -27.43 -10.61
N TYR A 19 -26.10 -26.18 -10.16
CA TYR A 19 -26.55 -25.80 -8.82
C TYR A 19 -28.05 -26.00 -8.61
N LEU A 20 -28.86 -25.81 -9.66
CA LEU A 20 -30.32 -25.95 -9.61
C LEU A 20 -30.83 -27.40 -9.73
N HIS A 21 -30.03 -28.34 -10.25
CA HIS A 21 -30.49 -29.71 -10.58
C HIS A 21 -29.89 -30.85 -9.72
N THR A 22 -28.99 -30.57 -8.78
CA THR A 22 -28.49 -31.61 -7.85
C THR A 22 -29.20 -31.55 -6.51
N ALA A 23 -29.95 -32.61 -6.16
CA ALA A 23 -30.80 -32.73 -4.98
C ALA A 23 -30.05 -33.06 -3.66
N ASP A 24 -28.75 -32.78 -3.56
CA ASP A 24 -27.94 -33.08 -2.37
C ASP A 24 -27.49 -31.80 -1.67
N HIS A 25 -28.10 -31.53 -0.50
CA HIS A 25 -27.91 -30.33 0.32
C HIS A 25 -26.45 -30.07 0.77
N LYS A 26 -25.57 -31.08 0.71
CA LYS A 26 -24.18 -31.02 1.19
C LYS A 26 -23.19 -30.51 0.13
N ILE A 27 -23.46 -30.76 -1.15
CA ILE A 27 -22.66 -30.26 -2.28
C ILE A 27 -22.88 -28.74 -2.45
N ASN A 28 -24.08 -28.27 -2.07
CA ASN A 28 -24.49 -26.88 -2.20
C ASN A 28 -23.73 -25.92 -1.25
N SER A 29 -23.35 -26.35 -0.04
CA SER A 29 -22.60 -25.48 0.90
C SER A 29 -21.15 -25.25 0.47
N GLU A 30 -20.49 -26.27 -0.09
CA GLU A 30 -19.11 -26.14 -0.59
C GLU A 30 -19.05 -25.30 -1.86
N ALA A 31 -20.01 -25.49 -2.77
CA ALA A 31 -20.14 -24.67 -3.98
C ALA A 31 -20.39 -23.19 -3.66
N LYS A 32 -21.22 -22.88 -2.64
CA LYS A 32 -21.41 -21.51 -2.14
C LYS A 32 -20.12 -20.90 -1.59
N GLY A 33 -19.36 -21.65 -0.80
CA GLY A 33 -18.08 -21.18 -0.25
C GLY A 33 -17.06 -20.87 -1.34
N ILE A 34 -17.02 -21.68 -2.41
CA ILE A 34 -16.14 -21.47 -3.56
C ILE A 34 -16.56 -20.23 -4.36
N LEU A 35 -17.86 -20.04 -4.59
CA LEU A 35 -18.38 -18.86 -5.30
C LEU A 35 -18.12 -17.57 -4.51
N GLU A 36 -18.36 -17.58 -3.20
CA GLU A 36 -18.09 -16.43 -2.32
C GLU A 36 -16.59 -16.09 -2.26
N TYR A 37 -15.72 -17.12 -2.25
CA TYR A 37 -14.27 -16.92 -2.30
C TYR A 37 -13.82 -16.33 -3.65
N GLN A 38 -14.38 -16.81 -4.77
CA GLN A 38 -14.07 -16.27 -6.09
C GLN A 38 -14.56 -14.82 -6.24
N GLU A 39 -15.77 -14.50 -5.75
CA GLU A 39 -16.28 -13.13 -5.72
C GLU A 39 -15.42 -12.21 -4.84
N LYS A 40 -14.96 -12.67 -3.67
CA LYS A 40 -14.01 -11.92 -2.82
C LYS A 40 -12.67 -11.67 -3.54
N MET A 41 -12.19 -12.62 -4.32
CA MET A 41 -10.95 -12.48 -5.10
C MET A 41 -11.12 -11.57 -6.32
N GLU A 42 -12.30 -11.53 -6.93
CA GLU A 42 -12.63 -10.60 -8.02
C GLU A 42 -12.84 -9.16 -7.50
N GLN A 43 -13.54 -8.98 -6.38
CA GLN A 43 -13.71 -7.66 -5.74
C GLN A 43 -12.36 -7.05 -5.34
N LYS A 44 -11.38 -7.87 -4.93
CA LYS A 44 -10.03 -7.42 -4.57
C LYS A 44 -9.16 -7.02 -5.79
N LYS A 45 -9.61 -7.29 -7.03
CA LYS A 45 -8.91 -6.94 -8.27
C LYS A 45 -9.33 -5.59 -8.87
N ILE A 46 -10.27 -4.87 -8.25
CA ILE A 46 -10.67 -3.54 -8.69
C ILE A 46 -9.71 -2.48 -8.08
N GLY A 47 -8.57 -2.27 -8.74
CA GLY A 47 -8.00 -0.93 -8.89
C GLY A 47 -7.62 -0.12 -7.64
N ALA A 48 -7.10 -0.72 -6.57
CA ALA A 48 -6.38 0.05 -5.56
C ALA A 48 -5.09 0.62 -6.19
N LYS A 49 -5.17 1.78 -6.86
CA LYS A 49 -4.00 2.65 -7.03
C LYS A 49 -3.41 2.76 -5.63
N ARG A 50 -2.18 2.27 -5.42
CA ARG A 50 -1.49 2.55 -4.15
C ARG A 50 -1.62 4.06 -3.95
N PRO A 51 -2.23 4.53 -2.84
CA PRO A 51 -2.35 5.96 -2.63
C PRO A 51 -0.93 6.50 -2.72
N TYR A 52 -0.69 7.42 -3.66
CA TYR A 52 0.61 8.07 -3.73
C TYR A 52 0.87 8.63 -2.33
N PRO A 53 2.01 8.32 -1.70
CA PRO A 53 2.32 8.85 -0.38
C PRO A 53 2.20 10.37 -0.47
N SER A 54 1.46 10.97 0.47
CA SER A 54 1.33 12.43 0.53
C SER A 54 2.71 13.05 0.77
N ASP A 55 2.92 14.28 0.32
CA ASP A 55 4.17 15.01 0.59
C ASP A 55 4.51 15.02 2.09
N GLN A 56 3.50 15.09 2.96
CA GLN A 56 3.67 14.99 4.41
C GLN A 56 4.24 13.65 4.87
N SER A 57 3.80 12.54 4.28
CA SER A 57 4.34 11.21 4.61
C SER A 57 5.77 11.02 4.13
N ILE A 58 6.12 11.60 2.98
CA ILE A 58 7.49 11.61 2.45
C ILE A 58 8.38 12.51 3.32
N ASP A 59 7.89 13.69 3.70
CA ASP A 59 8.57 14.63 4.59
C ASP A 59 8.90 13.97 5.93
N LEU A 60 7.94 13.26 6.52
CA LEU A 60 8.13 12.56 7.79
C LEU A 60 9.14 11.42 7.65
N ALA A 61 9.06 10.62 6.59
CA ALA A 61 10.02 9.55 6.33
C ALA A 61 11.45 10.09 6.15
N LEU A 62 11.61 11.21 5.43
CA LEU A 62 12.89 11.88 5.30
C LEU A 62 13.40 12.45 6.63
N ALA A 63 12.53 13.09 7.41
CA ALA A 63 12.91 13.64 8.71
C ALA A 63 13.38 12.54 9.67
N THR A 64 12.64 11.42 9.74
CA THR A 64 13.05 10.24 10.51
C THR A 64 14.40 9.71 10.03
N PHE A 65 14.62 9.57 8.72
CA PHE A 65 15.91 9.15 8.19
C PHE A 65 17.06 10.09 8.58
N PHE A 66 16.86 11.41 8.44
CA PHE A 66 17.87 12.39 8.82
C PHE A 66 18.19 12.35 10.31
N PHE A 67 17.18 12.21 11.16
CA PHE A 67 17.35 12.16 12.61
C PHE A 67 18.00 10.84 13.05
N SER A 68 17.47 9.70 12.63
CA SER A 68 17.95 8.37 13.01
C SER A 68 19.38 8.10 12.54
N CYS A 69 19.78 8.62 11.38
CA CYS A 69 21.13 8.47 10.84
C CYS A 69 22.08 9.61 11.26
N ASN A 70 21.63 10.53 12.13
CA ASN A 70 22.39 11.71 12.55
C ASN A 70 22.97 12.52 11.36
N ILE A 71 22.16 12.67 10.30
CA ILE A 71 22.56 13.38 9.09
C ILE A 71 22.36 14.88 9.33
N PRO A 72 23.41 15.70 9.13
CA PRO A 72 23.27 17.16 9.21
C PRO A 72 22.17 17.67 8.28
N PHE A 73 21.24 18.48 8.80
CA PHE A 73 20.09 18.97 8.03
C PHE A 73 20.47 19.82 6.80
N ASN A 74 21.68 20.37 6.75
CA ASN A 74 22.20 21.06 5.56
C ASN A 74 22.35 20.10 4.36
N ALA A 75 22.43 18.79 4.57
CA ALA A 75 22.48 17.80 3.49
C ALA A 75 21.20 17.81 2.63
N ALA A 76 20.06 18.21 3.19
CA ALA A 76 18.83 18.39 2.42
C ALA A 76 18.91 19.51 1.37
N GLU A 77 19.84 20.45 1.55
CA GLU A 77 20.08 21.54 0.60
C GLU A 77 21.08 21.19 -0.50
N SER A 78 21.81 20.07 -0.33
CA SER A 78 22.78 19.56 -1.31
C SER A 78 22.13 19.31 -2.67
N LYS A 79 22.81 19.77 -3.73
CA LYS A 79 22.38 19.51 -5.11
C LYS A 79 22.34 18.01 -5.42
N LEU A 80 23.29 17.23 -4.89
CA LEU A 80 23.33 15.78 -5.11
C LEU A 80 22.10 15.09 -4.53
N PHE A 81 21.74 15.45 -3.29
CA PHE A 81 20.55 14.92 -2.63
C PHE A 81 19.26 15.31 -3.35
N LYS A 82 19.12 16.60 -3.71
CA LYS A 82 17.96 17.07 -4.47
C LYS A 82 17.83 16.38 -5.83
N ASN A 83 18.93 16.18 -6.54
CA ASN A 83 18.95 15.45 -7.80
C ASN A 83 18.51 14.00 -7.61
N SER A 84 18.99 13.30 -6.56
CA SER A 84 18.55 11.94 -6.29
C SER A 84 17.06 11.86 -5.96
N VAL A 85 16.54 12.79 -5.16
CA VAL A 85 15.11 12.82 -4.83
C VAL A 85 14.27 13.14 -6.06
N ASN A 86 14.72 14.06 -6.91
CA ASN A 86 14.04 14.42 -8.16
C ASN A 86 13.99 13.25 -9.15
N LEU A 87 15.01 12.39 -9.19
CA LEU A 87 15.00 11.16 -9.99
C LEU A 87 13.98 10.14 -9.47
N LEU A 88 13.77 10.08 -8.14
CA LEU A 88 12.79 9.18 -7.53
C LEU A 88 11.36 9.71 -7.66
N ASN A 89 11.16 11.01 -7.48
CA ASN A 89 9.87 11.67 -7.60
C ASN A 89 10.05 13.13 -8.09
N PRO A 90 9.86 13.40 -9.39
CA PRO A 90 10.02 14.74 -9.96
C PRO A 90 9.03 15.79 -9.45
N ASN A 91 7.89 15.35 -8.91
CA ASN A 91 6.84 16.25 -8.43
C ASN A 91 7.03 16.65 -6.96
N TYR A 92 7.89 15.94 -6.23
CA TYR A 92 8.11 16.18 -4.81
C TYR A 92 9.14 17.29 -4.57
N LYS A 93 8.80 18.20 -3.66
CA LYS A 93 9.68 19.31 -3.25
C LYS A 93 10.36 18.97 -1.95
N VAL A 94 11.68 18.74 -2.02
CA VAL A 94 12.51 18.48 -0.84
C VAL A 94 12.33 19.57 0.22
N PRO A 95 12.09 19.20 1.50
CA PRO A 95 11.95 20.16 2.59
C PRO A 95 13.24 20.93 2.81
N THR A 96 13.11 22.19 3.23
CA THR A 96 14.28 23.02 3.56
C THR A 96 14.91 22.58 4.87
N ARG A 97 16.19 22.95 5.09
CA ARG A 97 16.88 22.70 6.37
C ARG A 97 16.06 23.19 7.56
N LYS A 98 15.45 24.37 7.46
CA LYS A 98 14.62 24.97 8.52
C LYS A 98 13.34 24.18 8.79
N LYS A 99 12.69 23.66 7.74
CA LYS A 99 11.50 22.83 7.89
C LYS A 99 11.83 21.49 8.55
N LEU A 100 12.96 20.89 8.15
CA LEU A 100 13.48 19.67 8.77
C LEU A 100 13.85 19.87 10.24
N SER A 101 14.60 20.93 10.56
CA SER A 101 15.13 21.14 11.92
C SER A 101 14.10 21.60 12.95
N ASN A 102 12.97 22.14 12.50
CA ASN A 102 11.95 22.69 13.39
C ASN A 102 10.70 21.79 13.32
N GLN A 103 9.83 22.05 12.34
CA GLN A 103 8.50 21.44 12.26
C GLN A 103 8.52 19.91 12.18
N LEU A 104 9.42 19.35 11.36
CA LEU A 104 9.45 17.90 11.17
C LEU A 104 10.19 17.17 12.29
N LEU A 105 11.18 17.81 12.91
CA LEU A 105 11.85 17.24 14.07
C LEU A 105 10.90 17.09 15.26
N ASP A 106 10.10 18.13 15.53
CA ASP A 106 9.08 18.11 16.57
C ASP A 106 8.06 16.97 16.32
N ALA A 107 7.59 16.84 15.08
CA ALA A 107 6.66 15.77 14.68
C ALA A 107 7.26 14.36 14.86
N VAL A 108 8.53 14.15 14.48
CA VAL A 108 9.23 12.86 14.68
C VAL A 108 9.41 12.58 16.16
N HIS A 109 9.78 13.58 16.95
CA HIS A 109 9.94 13.43 18.40
C HIS A 109 8.62 13.07 19.08
N GLU A 110 7.52 13.74 18.73
CA GLU A 110 6.18 13.40 19.21
C GLU A 110 5.79 11.98 18.82
N GLU A 111 6.05 11.55 17.58
CA GLU A 111 5.73 10.19 17.15
C GLU A 111 6.51 9.12 17.95
N ILE A 112 7.81 9.34 18.19
CA ILE A 112 8.65 8.42 18.98
C ILE A 112 8.24 8.42 20.45
N THR A 113 7.86 9.56 21.01
CA THR A 113 7.52 9.68 22.44
C THR A 113 6.12 9.12 22.74
N THR A 114 5.16 9.30 21.83
CA THR A 114 3.77 8.87 22.00
C THR A 114 3.55 7.39 21.68
N LYS A 115 4.39 6.81 20.83
CA LYS A 115 4.40 5.37 20.58
C LYS A 115 5.55 4.76 21.40
N PRO A 116 5.29 4.24 22.62
CA PRO A 116 6.32 3.48 23.32
C PRO A 116 6.79 2.36 22.38
N TRP A 117 8.10 2.28 22.18
CA TRP A 117 8.74 1.22 21.41
C TRP A 117 8.22 -0.11 21.95
N LYS A 118 7.40 -0.81 21.16
CA LYS A 118 7.08 -2.21 21.44
C LYS A 118 8.24 -3.01 20.86
N ASP A 119 9.08 -3.53 21.73
CA ASP A 119 10.07 -4.55 21.42
C ASP A 119 9.39 -5.61 20.54
N GLN A 120 9.77 -5.68 19.26
CA GLN A 120 9.35 -6.77 18.36
C GLN A 120 10.23 -8.02 18.58
N ASN A 121 11.02 -8.07 19.65
CA ASN A 121 12.02 -9.11 19.93
C ASN A 121 11.96 -9.64 21.38
N THR A 122 10.77 -9.92 21.92
CA THR A 122 10.63 -10.80 23.10
C THR A 122 9.66 -11.94 22.79
N GLU A 123 10.14 -12.87 21.96
CA GLU A 123 9.75 -14.28 22.07
C GLU A 123 11.03 -15.06 22.42
N GLY A 124 11.04 -15.63 23.62
CA GLY A 124 12.10 -16.46 24.18
C GLY A 124 11.72 -16.91 25.58
#